data_AF-A0A1Y3QUB7-F1
#
_entry.id   AF-A0A1Y3QUB7-F1
#
_cell.length_a   1.000
_cell.length_b   1.000
_cell.length_c   1.000
_cell.angle_alpha   90.00
_cell.angle_beta   90.00
_cell.angle_gamma   90.00
#
_symmetry.space_group_name_H-M   'P 1'
#
loop_
_entity.id
_entity.type
_entity.pdbx_description
1 polymer ?
#
loop_
_entity_poly.entity_id
_entity_poly.type
_entity_poly.pdbx_seq_one_letter_code
_entity_poly.pdbx_strand_id
1 'polypeptide(L)' 'EQLFTVGALTEVQKRRFRLHVFQGLSTRQIGRMEGTSHQAVAKSINLAIAKLKKYFAAQG' A
#
# COMPACT_ATOMS: atom_id res chain seq x y z
N GLU A 1 8.48 14.44 -0.31
CA GLU A 1 8.75 12.98 -0.22
C GLU A 1 8.73 12.39 1.20
N GLN A 2 8.54 13.19 2.27
CA GLN A 2 8.63 12.73 3.68
C GLN A 2 7.60 11.66 4.11
N LEU A 3 6.47 11.50 3.39
CA LEU A 3 5.43 10.52 3.74
C LEU A 3 5.94 9.06 3.71
N PHE A 4 6.99 8.78 2.93
CA PHE A 4 7.55 7.43 2.81
C PHE A 4 8.82 7.23 3.66
N THR A 5 9.43 8.31 4.13
CA THR A 5 10.72 8.28 4.84
C THR A 5 10.56 8.14 6.36
N VAL A 6 9.42 8.55 6.92
CA VAL A 6 9.19 8.56 8.39
C VAL A 6 8.50 7.28 8.91
N GLY A 7 8.33 6.27 8.06
CA GLY A 7 8.34 4.90 8.53
C GLY A 7 7.09 4.06 8.30
N ALA A 8 7.36 2.76 8.32
CA ALA A 8 6.46 1.61 8.35
C ALA A 8 6.10 0.96 7.02
N LEU A 9 5.99 1.64 5.89
CA LEU A 9 5.62 0.98 4.63
C LEU A 9 6.81 0.24 4.01
N THR A 10 6.65 -1.06 3.71
CA THR A 10 7.62 -1.76 2.87
C THR A 10 7.51 -1.28 1.42
N GLU A 11 8.55 -1.46 0.61
CA GLU A 11 8.50 -1.10 -0.82
C GLU A 11 7.32 -1.75 -1.56
N VAL A 12 6.97 -2.99 -1.19
CA VAL A 12 5.79 -3.68 -1.74
C VAL A 12 4.49 -2.98 -1.32
N GLN A 13 4.37 -2.57 -0.06
CA GLN A 13 3.20 -1.84 0.44
C GLN A 13 3.05 -0.49 -0.26
N LYS A 14 4.16 0.25 -0.39
CA LYS A 14 4.23 1.55 -1.08
C LYS A 14 3.86 1.42 -2.55
N ARG A 15 4.48 0.49 -3.28
CA ARG A 15 4.20 0.25 -4.71
C ARG A 15 2.74 -0.09 -4.93
N ARG A 16 2.21 -1.09 -4.22
CA ARG A 16 0.82 -1.56 -4.40
C ARG A 16 -0.21 -0.51 -3.99
N PHE A 17 0.05 0.23 -2.91
CA PHE A 17 -0.79 1.36 -2.52
C PHE A 17 -0.82 2.41 -3.65
N ARG A 18 0.33 2.72 -4.26
CA ARG A 18 0.38 3.72 -5.33
C ARG A 18 -0.41 3.30 -6.57
N LEU A 19 -0.23 2.05 -7.00
CA LEU A 19 -0.95 1.47 -8.13
C LEU A 19 -2.46 1.45 -7.89
N HIS A 20 -2.90 1.09 -6.68
CA HIS A 20 -4.32 1.00 -6.38
C HIS A 20 -4.99 2.38 -6.20
N VAL A 21 -4.40 3.25 -5.38
CA VAL A 21 -5.04 4.50 -4.95
C VAL A 21 -4.86 5.61 -5.98
N PHE A 22 -3.66 5.77 -6.57
CA PHE A 22 -3.41 6.86 -7.51
C PHE A 22 -3.63 6.46 -8.97
N GLN A 23 -3.47 5.18 -9.32
CA GLN A 23 -3.62 4.72 -10.71
C GLN A 23 -4.90 3.90 -10.95
N GLY A 24 -5.72 3.67 -9.91
CA GLY A 24 -7.01 2.99 -10.04
C GLY A 24 -6.93 1.50 -10.39
N LEU A 25 -5.76 0.87 -10.29
CA LEU A 25 -5.60 -0.55 -10.61
C LEU A 25 -6.29 -1.43 -9.55
N SER A 26 -7.04 -2.43 -10.00
CA SER A 26 -7.63 -3.42 -9.10
C SER A 26 -6.56 -4.34 -8.50
N THR A 27 -6.86 -4.92 -7.33
CA THR A 27 -5.98 -5.90 -6.68
C THR A 27 -5.69 -7.13 -7.56
N ARG A 28 -6.62 -7.47 -8.46
CA ARG A 28 -6.46 -8.55 -9.46
C ARG A 28 -5.48 -8.17 -10.56
N GLN A 29 -5.56 -6.95 -11.10
CA GLN A 29 -4.61 -6.47 -12.11
C GLN A 29 -3.20 -6.43 -11.51
N ILE A 30 -3.04 -5.87 -10.31
CA ILE A 30 -1.75 -5.83 -9.61
C ILE A 30 -1.24 -7.25 -9.33
N GLY A 31 -2.11 -8.17 -8.90
CA GLY A 31 -1.74 -9.57 -8.67
C GLY A 31 -1.18 -10.24 -9.93
N ARG A 32 -1.83 -10.03 -11.08
CA ARG A 32 -1.35 -10.55 -12.37
C ARG A 32 0.00 -9.95 -12.77
N MET A 33 0.18 -8.63 -12.62
CA MET A 33 1.44 -7.96 -12.96
C MET A 33 2.62 -8.44 -12.09
N GLU A 34 2.36 -8.74 -10.82
CA GLU A 34 3.40 -9.13 -9.86
C GLU A 34 3.54 -10.66 -9.68
N GLY A 35 2.79 -11.46 -10.44
CA GLY A 35 2.81 -12.92 -10.31
C GLY A 35 2.36 -13.43 -8.93
N THR A 36 1.41 -12.73 -8.29
CA THR A 36 0.95 -13.03 -6.93
C THR A 36 -0.58 -13.08 -6.82
N SER A 37 -1.10 -13.58 -5.71
CA SER A 37 -2.54 -13.62 -5.47
C SER A 37 -3.12 -12.24 -5.18
N HIS A 38 -4.32 -11.97 -5.69
CA HIS A 38 -5.02 -10.70 -5.43
C HIS A 38 -5.30 -10.48 -3.94
N GLN A 39 -5.42 -11.57 -3.16
CA GLN A 39 -5.55 -11.53 -1.70
C GLN A 39 -4.27 -11.02 -1.03
N ALA A 40 -3.09 -11.45 -1.49
CA ALA A 40 -1.81 -10.95 -1.00
C ALA A 40 -1.65 -9.45 -1.29
N VAL A 41 -2.10 -9.00 -2.46
CA VAL A 41 -2.15 -7.58 -2.81
C VAL A 41 -3.09 -6.82 -1.88
N ALA A 42 -4.33 -7.27 -1.71
CA ALA A 42 -5.32 -6.64 -0.84
C ALA A 42 -4.80 -6.52 0.61
N LYS A 43 -4.21 -7.59 1.16
CA LYS A 43 -3.63 -7.58 2.51
C LYS A 43 -2.52 -6.53 2.64
N SER A 44 -1.63 -6.42 1.65
CA SER A 44 -0.55 -5.43 1.68
C SER A 44 -1.05 -3.99 1.60
N ILE A 45 -2.11 -3.71 0.82
CA ILE A 45 -2.74 -2.39 0.73
C ILE A 45 -3.42 -2.04 2.06
N ASN A 46 -4.14 -2.97 2.67
CA ASN A 46 -4.79 -2.74 3.96
C ASN A 46 -3.76 -2.46 5.08
N LEU A 47 -2.65 -3.20 5.10
CA LEU A 47 -1.54 -2.91 6.02
C LEU A 47 -0.93 -1.54 5.77
N ALA A 48 -0.84 -1.12 4.51
CA ALA A 48 -0.35 0.19 4.15
C ALA A 48 -1.24 1.30 4.73
N ILE A 49 -2.55 1.19 4.52
CA ILE A 49 -3.55 2.14 5.03
C ILE A 49 -3.53 2.18 6.56
N ALA A 50 -3.46 1.03 7.24
CA ALA A 50 -3.45 0.97 8.70
C ALA A 50 -2.22 1.69 9.29
N LYS A 51 -1.05 1.54 8.67
CA LYS A 51 0.18 2.23 9.08
C LYS A 51 0.08 3.73 8.86
N LEU A 52 -0.43 4.17 7.71
CA LEU A 52 -0.66 5.58 7.43
C LEU A 52 -1.64 6.20 8.42
N LYS A 53 -2.75 5.52 8.73
CA LYS A 53 -3.72 5.98 9.75
C LYS A 53 -3.07 6.17 11.12
N LYS A 54 -2.24 5.22 11.58
CA LYS A 54 -1.52 5.33 12.85
C LYS A 54 -0.53 6.50 12.84
N TYR A 55 0.19 6.69 11.75
CA TYR A 55 1.16 7.79 11.61
C TYR A 55 0.50 9.17 11.70
N PHE A 56 -0.64 9.34 11.02
CA PHE A 56 -1.40 10.60 11.11
C PHE A 56 -2.08 10.78 12.47
N ALA A 57 -2.58 9.71 13.09
CA ALA A 57 -3.17 9.77 14.42
C ALA A 57 -2.15 10.14 15.51
N ALA A 58 -0.88 9.79 15.35
CA ALA A 58 0.19 10.12 16.29
C ALA A 58 0.74 11.56 16.12
N GLN A 59 0.32 12.27 15.07
CA GLN A 59 0.73 13.66 14.79
C GLN A 59 -0.35 14.69 15.14
N GLY A 60 -1.55 14.24 15.49
CA GLY A 60 -2.61 15.09 16.06
C GLY A 60 -2.64 14.99 17.57
#